data_AF-A0A840NS10-F1
#
_entry.id   AF-A0A840NS10-F1
#
_cell.length_a   1.000
_cell.length_b   1.000
_cell.length_c   1.000
_cell.angle_alpha   90.00
_cell.angle_beta   90.00
_cell.angle_gamma   90.00
#
_symmetry.space_group_name_H-M   'P 1'
#
loop_
_entity.id
_entity.type
_entity.pdbx_description
1 polymer ?
#
loop_
_entity_poly.entity_id
_entity_poly.type
_entity_poly.pdbx_seq_one_letter_code
_entity_poly.pdbx_strand_id
1 'polypeptide(L)'
;MVAQEIAIAAGVAKEFNTIAVDDGIAMGHDGMLYSLPSREIIAASVEDMVNAHCADALVCISNCDKVTPDMLMASLRLNIPTIFVSGGPIEAGRLNGKIKILLLT
;
A
#
# COMPACT_ATOMS: atom_id res chain seq x y z
N MET A 1 4.66 -8.42 14.16
CA MET A 1 4.09 -7.32 13.35
C MET A 1 5.11 -6.19 13.29
N VAL A 2 5.14 -5.39 12.21
CA VAL A 2 6.11 -4.30 12.04
C VAL A 2 6.13 -3.34 13.24
N ALA A 3 4.96 -2.95 13.76
CA ALA A 3 4.90 -2.08 14.95
C ALA A 3 5.54 -2.68 16.21
N GLN A 4 5.49 -3.99 16.39
CA GLN A 4 6.12 -4.66 17.54
C GLN A 4 7.65 -4.61 17.42
N GLU A 5 8.20 -4.82 16.23
CA GLU A 5 9.64 -4.73 15.99
C GLU A 5 10.16 -3.31 16.17
N ILE A 6 9.38 -2.30 15.77
CA ILE A 6 9.69 -0.89 16.02
C ILE A 6 9.74 -0.61 17.53
N ALA A 7 8.79 -1.15 18.31
CA ALA A 7 8.79 -0.99 19.76
C ALA A 7 10.01 -1.66 20.42
N ILE A 8 10.41 -2.85 19.94
CA ILE A 8 11.64 -3.54 20.41
C ILE A 8 12.89 -2.72 20.06
N ALA A 9 12.91 -2.07 18.90
CA ALA A 9 13.96 -1.14 18.48
C ALA A 9 13.91 0.23 19.18
N ALA A 10 13.15 0.36 20.27
CA ALA A 10 12.97 1.58 21.07
C ALA A 10 12.27 2.75 20.35
N GLY A 11 11.52 2.47 19.27
CA GLY A 11 10.67 3.43 18.58
C GLY A 11 9.21 3.42 19.08
N VAL A 12 8.47 4.49 18.78
CA VAL A 12 7.02 4.55 19.03
C VAL A 12 6.28 4.31 17.72
N ALA A 13 5.73 3.10 17.56
CA ALA A 13 4.96 2.76 16.36
C ALA A 13 3.53 3.33 16.44
N LYS A 14 3.09 3.97 15.36
CA LYS A 14 1.69 4.35 15.12
C LYS A 14 1.27 3.84 13.75
N GLU A 15 0.40 2.83 13.77
CA GLU A 15 -0.15 2.25 12.56
C GLU A 15 -1.33 3.07 12.06
N PHE A 16 -1.37 3.32 10.76
CA PHE A 16 -2.51 3.87 10.07
C PHE A 16 -2.63 3.21 8.70
N ASN A 17 -3.84 3.20 8.15
CA ASN A 17 -4.12 2.63 6.84
C ASN A 17 -4.58 3.73 5.89
N THR A 18 -4.32 3.54 4.62
CA THR A 18 -4.85 4.36 3.53
C THR A 18 -5.75 3.52 2.63
N ILE A 19 -6.49 4.17 1.74
CA ILE A 19 -7.37 3.48 0.80
C ILE A 19 -6.57 2.73 -0.26
N ALA A 20 -7.19 1.74 -0.89
CA ALA A 20 -6.64 1.08 -2.07
C ALA A 20 -7.80 0.62 -2.97
N VAL A 21 -7.64 0.80 -4.28
CA VAL A 21 -8.55 0.24 -5.28
C VAL A 21 -7.90 -1.00 -5.87
N ASP A 22 -8.65 -2.11 -5.91
CA ASP A 22 -8.21 -3.33 -6.56
C ASP A 22 -8.62 -3.35 -8.04
N ASP A 23 -7.63 -3.21 -8.92
CA ASP A 23 -7.81 -3.36 -10.35
C ASP A 23 -8.37 -4.72 -10.75
N GLY A 24 -7.99 -5.80 -10.07
CA GLY A 24 -8.47 -7.14 -10.39
C GLY A 24 -10.00 -7.23 -10.35
N ILE A 25 -10.63 -6.47 -9.46
CA ILE A 25 -12.09 -6.39 -9.30
C ILE A 25 -12.68 -5.29 -10.19
N ALA A 26 -12.05 -4.12 -10.25
CA ALA A 26 -12.59 -2.95 -10.95
C ALA A 26 -12.55 -3.06 -12.49
N MET A 27 -11.81 -4.05 -13.01
CA MET A 27 -11.64 -4.26 -14.45
C MET A 27 -12.94 -4.74 -15.11
N GLY A 28 -13.32 -4.06 -16.19
CA GLY A 28 -14.49 -4.44 -17.02
C GLY A 28 -15.78 -3.68 -16.70
N HIS A 29 -15.74 -2.69 -15.80
CA HIS A 29 -16.85 -1.77 -15.54
C HIS A 29 -16.34 -0.36 -15.19
N ASP A 30 -17.26 0.59 -14.98
CA ASP A 30 -16.96 2.02 -14.75
C ASP A 30 -16.10 2.29 -13.50
N GLY A 31 -15.93 1.28 -12.62
CA GLY A 31 -15.07 1.39 -11.44
C GLY A 31 -13.60 1.62 -11.79
N MET A 32 -13.15 1.17 -12.96
CA MET A 32 -11.78 1.37 -13.41
C MET A 32 -11.40 2.85 -13.59
N LEU A 33 -12.39 3.73 -13.79
CA LEU A 33 -12.18 5.19 -13.87
C LEU A 33 -11.64 5.78 -12.57
N TYR A 34 -11.81 5.10 -11.43
CA TYR A 34 -11.34 5.55 -10.12
C TYR A 34 -9.95 5.02 -9.76
N SER A 35 -9.40 4.06 -10.52
CA SER A 35 -8.12 3.43 -10.20
C SER A 35 -6.95 4.41 -10.30
N LEU A 36 -6.74 5.04 -11.46
CA LEU A 36 -5.66 6.02 -11.68
C LEU A 36 -5.79 7.29 -10.81
N PRO A 37 -6.99 7.88 -10.63
CA PRO A 37 -7.16 9.02 -9.74
C PRO A 37 -6.92 8.74 -8.25
N SER A 38 -7.05 7.48 -7.80
CA SER A 38 -6.80 7.12 -6.40
C SER A 38 -5.38 7.44 -5.93
N ARG A 39 -4.45 7.61 -6.87
CA ARG A 39 -3.04 7.85 -6.63
C ARG A 39 -2.74 9.10 -5.81
N GLU A 40 -3.34 10.22 -6.19
CA GLU A 40 -3.15 11.48 -5.45
C GLU A 40 -3.84 11.44 -4.09
N ILE A 41 -4.95 10.70 -3.96
CA ILE A 41 -5.66 10.55 -2.68
C ILE A 41 -4.80 9.76 -1.67
N ILE A 42 -4.17 8.68 -2.12
CA ILE A 42 -3.28 7.86 -1.29
C ILE A 42 -2.06 8.69 -0.87
N ALA A 43 -1.42 9.36 -1.83
CA ALA A 43 -0.24 10.17 -1.55
C ALA A 43 -0.54 11.29 -0.55
N ALA A 44 -1.63 12.04 -0.77
CA ALA A 44 -2.07 13.10 0.14
C ALA A 44 -2.44 12.54 1.53
N SER A 45 -3.13 11.41 1.58
CA SER A 45 -3.50 10.76 2.85
C SER A 45 -2.28 10.40 3.71
N VAL A 46 -1.20 9.90 3.10
CA VAL A 46 0.05 9.60 3.81
C VAL A 46 0.77 10.89 4.22
N GLU A 47 0.83 11.87 3.33
CA GLU A 47 1.47 13.17 3.57
C GLU A 47 0.82 13.93 4.73
N ASP A 48 -0.51 13.99 4.75
CA ASP A 48 -1.29 14.63 5.81
C ASP A 48 -1.06 13.93 7.16
N MET A 49 -1.07 12.59 7.18
CA MET A 49 -0.86 11.84 8.43
C MET A 49 0.53 12.04 9.01
N VAL A 50 1.56 12.03 8.16
CA VAL A 50 2.95 12.22 8.60
C VAL A 50 3.19 13.65 9.07
N ASN A 51 2.74 14.66 8.30
CA ASN A 51 2.95 16.06 8.65
C ASN A 51 2.13 16.49 9.87
N ALA A 52 0.87 16.03 10.00
CA ALA A 52 0.02 16.40 11.13
C ALA A 52 0.52 15.81 12.46
N HIS A 53 1.14 14.62 12.43
CA HIS A 53 1.65 13.95 13.63
C HIS A 53 3.16 14.12 13.82
N CYS A 54 3.82 14.90 12.95
CA CYS A 54 5.27 15.12 12.96
C CYS A 54 6.05 13.80 13.05
N ALA A 55 5.72 12.81 12.23
CA ALA A 55 6.39 11.52 12.29
C ALA A 55 7.83 11.60 11.76
N ASP A 56 8.78 11.02 12.50
CA ASP A 56 10.22 11.08 12.17
C ASP A 56 10.65 10.09 11.09
N ALA A 57 9.89 9.00 10.91
CA ALA A 57 10.19 7.93 9.96
C ALA A 57 8.90 7.23 9.51
N LEU A 58 8.97 6.59 8.35
CA LEU A 58 7.83 5.92 7.73
C LEU A 58 8.18 4.49 7.32
N VAL A 59 7.28 3.54 7.58
CA VAL A 59 7.36 2.19 7.03
C VAL A 59 6.13 1.96 6.17
N CYS A 60 6.33 1.88 4.85
CA CYS A 60 5.28 1.69 3.87
C CYS A 60 5.12 0.20 3.56
N ILE A 61 3.92 -0.33 3.78
CA ILE A 61 3.56 -1.70 3.40
C ILE A 61 2.60 -1.61 2.21
N SER A 62 3.07 -1.99 1.00
CA SER A 62 2.30 -1.86 -0.23
C SER A 62 2.27 -3.18 -1.01
N ASN A 63 1.15 -3.46 -1.70
CA ASN A 63 1.05 -4.67 -2.53
C ASN A 63 0.30 -4.50 -3.85
N CYS A 64 -0.49 -3.44 -4.00
CA CYS A 64 -1.21 -3.18 -5.24
C CYS A 64 -0.39 -2.27 -6.17
N ASP A 65 -0.65 -2.40 -7.47
CA ASP A 65 0.05 -1.69 -8.56
C ASP A 65 0.03 -0.16 -8.39
N LYS A 66 -1.06 0.40 -7.87
CA LYS A 66 -1.21 1.86 -7.66
C LYS A 66 -0.64 2.30 -6.32
N VAL A 67 -0.97 1.58 -5.25
CA VAL A 67 -0.56 1.91 -3.88
C VAL A 67 0.97 2.03 -3.75
N THR A 68 1.73 1.16 -4.43
CA THR A 68 3.20 1.15 -4.33
C THR A 68 3.85 2.43 -4.84
N PRO A 69 3.63 2.89 -6.09
CA PRO A 69 4.14 4.17 -6.55
C PRO A 69 3.56 5.36 -5.77
N ASP A 70 2.35 5.25 -5.23
CA ASP A 70 1.74 6.37 -4.49
C ASP A 70 2.38 6.61 -3.13
N MET A 71 2.63 5.52 -2.38
CA MET A 71 3.41 5.59 -1.15
C MET A 71 4.84 6.05 -1.42
N LEU A 72 5.42 5.67 -2.57
CA LEU A 72 6.72 6.16 -3.00
C LEU A 72 6.70 7.67 -3.26
N MET A 73 5.68 8.18 -3.96
CA MET A 73 5.52 9.62 -4.18
C MET A 73 5.38 10.38 -2.86
N ALA A 74 4.57 9.90 -1.91
CA ALA A 74 4.45 10.51 -0.60
C ALA A 74 5.79 10.55 0.15
N SER A 75 6.53 9.43 0.15
CA SER A 75 7.84 9.37 0.82
C SER A 75 8.86 10.36 0.23
N LEU A 76 8.86 10.54 -1.09
CA LEU A 76 9.75 11.48 -1.77
C LEU A 76 9.37 12.94 -1.51
N ARG A 77 8.07 13.25 -1.38
CA ARG A 77 7.58 14.59 -1.01
C ARG A 77 7.94 14.93 0.44
N LEU A 78 7.74 13.98 1.36
CA LEU A 78 8.04 14.14 2.79
C LEU A 78 9.55 14.18 3.08
N ASN A 79 10.34 13.46 2.29
CA ASN A 79 11.81 13.39 2.41
C ASN A 79 12.29 12.98 3.82
N ILE A 80 11.57 12.05 4.46
CA ILE A 80 11.93 11.44 5.75
C ILE A 80 12.44 10.00 5.55
N PRO A 81 13.22 9.44 6.50
CA PRO A 81 13.65 8.05 6.46
C PRO A 81 12.47 7.10 6.24
N THR A 82 12.43 6.46 5.07
CA THR A 82 11.32 5.59 4.66
C THR A 82 11.81 4.21 4.24
N ILE A 83 11.15 3.17 4.73
CA ILE A 83 11.38 1.77 4.32
C ILE A 83 10.14 1.26 3.60
N PHE A 84 10.34 0.60 2.46
CA PHE A 84 9.28 -0.04 1.68
C PHE A 84 9.31 -1.55 1.88
N VAL A 85 8.18 -2.12 2.28
CA VAL A 85 7.98 -3.56 2.46
C VAL A 85 6.85 -4.00 1.53
N SER A 86 7.18 -4.81 0.53
CA SER A 86 6.16 -5.40 -0.34
C SER A 86 5.40 -6.50 0.41
N GLY A 87 4.07 -6.56 0.24
CA GLY A 87 3.25 -7.66 0.76
C GLY A 87 3.53 -9.01 0.09
N GLY A 88 4.19 -9.00 -1.07
CA GLY A 88 4.58 -10.19 -1.80
C GLY A 88 3.53 -10.66 -2.83
N PRO A 89 3.97 -11.39 -3.86
CA PRO A 89 3.09 -11.90 -4.89
C PRO A 89 2.18 -13.03 -4.36
N ILE A 90 1.01 -13.17 -4.97
CA ILE A 90 0.11 -14.29 -4.70
C ILE A 90 0.59 -15.56 -5.42
N GLU A 91 0.50 -16.71 -4.75
CA GLU A 91 0.75 -18.01 -5.37
C GLU A 91 -0.29 -18.36 -6.43
N ALA A 92 0.12 -19.10 -7.46
CA ALA A 92 -0.78 -19.48 -8.54
C ALA A 92 -1.83 -20.52 -8.08
N GLY A 93 -3.10 -20.22 -8.30
CA GLY A 93 -4.20 -21.16 -8.08
C GLY A 93 -4.08 -22.41 -8.96
N ARG A 94 -4.46 -23.57 -8.42
CA ARG A 94 -4.55 -24.83 -9.17
C ARG A 94 -5.96 -25.38 -9.10
N LEU A 95 -6.58 -25.59 -10.25
CA LEU A 95 -7.88 -26.26 -10.37
C LEU A 95 -7.72 -27.49 -11.26
N ASN A 96 -8.02 -28.67 -10.72
CA ASN A 96 -7.92 -29.97 -11.42
C ASN A 96 -6.54 -30.21 -12.07
N GLY A 97 -5.45 -29.87 -11.35
CA GLY A 97 -4.08 -30.08 -11.83
C GLY A 97 -3.60 -29.10 -12.91
N LYS A 98 -4.44 -28.14 -13.32
CA LYS A 98 -4.06 -27.05 -14.23
C LYS A 98 -3.85 -25.76 -13.45
N ILE A 99 -2.82 -25.00 -13.82
CA ILE A 99 -2.60 -23.65 -13.31
C ILE A 99 -3.75 -22.78 -13.82
N LYS A 100 -4.51 -22.21 -12.89
CA LYS A 100 -5.61 -21.28 -13.18
C LYS A 100 -5.43 -20.09 -12.26
N ILE A 101 -5.33 -18.90 -12.84
CA ILE A 101 -5.35 -17.65 -12.06
C ILE A 101 -6.76 -17.52 -11.52
N LEU A 102 -6.94 -17.84 -10.24
CA LEU A 102 -8.20 -17.62 -9.54
C LEU A 102 -8.23 -16.13 -9.12
N LEU A 103 -8.57 -15.24 -10.06
CA LEU A 103 -9.09 -13.94 -9.67
C LEU A 103 -10.41 -14.23 -8.95
N LEU A 104 -10.50 -13.89 -7.67
CA LEU A 104 -11.75 -13.99 -6.91
C LEU A 104 -12.84 -13.17 -7.61
N THR A 105 -13.65 -13.88 -8.40
CA THR A 105 -14.98 -13.51 -8.90
C THR A 105 -15.88 -14.74 -8.80
#